data_AF-A0AA39WZK3-F1
#
_entry.id   AF-A0AA39WZK3-F1
#
_cell.length_a   1.000
_cell.length_b   1.000
_cell.length_c   1.000
_cell.angle_alpha   90.00
_cell.angle_beta   90.00
_cell.angle_gamma   90.00
#
_symmetry.space_group_name_H-M   'P 1'
#
loop_
_entity.id
_entity.type
_entity.pdbx_description
1 polymer ?
#
loop_
_entity_poly.entity_id
_entity_poly.type
_entity_poly.pdbx_seq_one_letter_code
_entity_poly.pdbx_strand_id
1 'polypeptide(L)'
;MSGLKAQEMSSTEEEQATSCATPAAPPPYSGAVPITPPHQIEPPLITIPKLLPPFAPHRPFPPLMTAYCIYSLSLSTFRQFNICAAANKHDILFTAQLSTGFVPHTPLGSRPGIILHNGPTTKDPVLAAAGAESISSSTTMSFNTRSVVILPPVSAPPEATPNAMVTTMMRASRAQEDKGVVFRLSVVVSAEGHRKEEFEWRKVGGLGAEGKEKGYKMLRLAPPGEEEHEVVGILTWPVGTIEKLTKVFTLELKGGALSGQLGERVVLMMLVTASRLWWMRLKGQTAKGYVAVAEKTHGKQAQGQEW
;
A
#
# COMPACT_ATOMS: atom_id res chain seq x y z
N MET A 1 2.18 62.78 32.81
CA MET A 1 3.54 63.15 33.24
C MET A 1 4.48 62.12 32.63
N SER A 2 5.03 62.44 31.46
CA SER A 2 6.46 62.81 31.29
C SER A 2 7.35 61.55 31.30
N GLY A 3 8.13 61.19 30.29
CA GLY A 3 8.47 61.80 29.01
C GLY A 3 9.43 60.88 28.22
N LEU A 4 9.44 61.06 26.89
CA LEU A 4 10.62 61.19 26.02
C LEU A 4 11.85 60.28 26.23
N LYS A 5 12.18 59.46 25.22
CA LYS A 5 13.29 59.75 24.28
C LYS A 5 13.33 58.78 23.09
N ALA A 6 13.45 59.36 21.91
CA ALA A 6 13.88 58.74 20.65
C ALA A 6 15.39 58.96 20.47
N GLN A 7 16.12 58.04 19.83
CA GLN A 7 17.20 58.34 18.87
C GLN A 7 17.83 57.07 18.25
N GLU A 8 17.82 56.98 16.91
CA GLU A 8 18.86 56.41 16.02
C GLU A 8 18.42 56.76 14.57
N MET A 9 18.88 57.86 13.96
CA MET A 9 20.08 57.99 13.09
C MET A 9 20.24 56.81 12.12
N SER A 10 19.75 56.90 10.87
CA SER A 10 20.27 57.64 9.70
C SER A 10 21.57 57.06 9.13
N SER A 11 21.50 56.41 7.96
CA SER A 11 22.26 56.80 6.74
C SER A 11 21.94 55.87 5.57
N THR A 12 21.72 56.51 4.42
CA THR A 12 21.47 55.98 3.07
C THR A 12 22.70 56.31 2.20
N GLU A 13 22.69 55.80 0.96
CA GLU A 13 23.53 56.16 -0.23
C GLU A 13 24.87 55.43 -0.39
N GLU A 14 24.97 54.56 -1.41
CA GLU A 14 25.52 54.78 -2.78
C GLU A 14 27.05 54.48 -2.77
N GLU A 15 27.71 53.95 -3.80
CA GLU A 15 27.55 54.07 -5.24
C GLU A 15 28.34 52.93 -5.93
N GLN A 16 27.94 52.63 -7.16
CA GLN A 16 28.62 51.73 -8.10
C GLN A 16 29.97 52.31 -8.57
N ALA A 17 30.92 51.42 -8.89
CA ALA A 17 32.02 51.76 -9.80
C ALA A 17 32.19 50.66 -10.85
N THR A 18 31.65 50.94 -12.02
CA THR A 18 31.85 50.24 -13.29
C THR A 18 33.26 50.52 -13.80
N SER A 19 34.08 49.49 -14.02
CA SER A 19 35.38 49.62 -14.69
C SER A 19 35.33 48.95 -16.06
N CYS A 20 35.64 49.76 -17.07
CA CYS A 20 35.66 49.46 -18.49
C CYS A 20 37.07 48.94 -18.85
N ALA A 21 37.17 47.79 -19.52
CA ALA A 21 38.39 47.37 -20.20
C ALA A 21 38.06 46.68 -21.54
N THR A 22 38.64 47.28 -22.57
CA THR A 22 38.54 47.08 -24.03
C THR A 22 38.96 45.67 -24.51
N PRO A 23 38.41 45.15 -25.62
CA PRO A 23 38.64 43.80 -26.14
C PRO A 23 40.02 43.63 -26.80
N ALA A 24 40.72 42.55 -26.45
CA ALA A 24 41.93 42.11 -27.16
C ALA A 24 41.56 41.25 -28.39
N ALA A 25 42.19 41.56 -29.52
CA ALA A 25 41.97 40.95 -30.82
C ALA A 25 42.41 39.46 -30.90
N PRO A 26 41.80 38.65 -31.79
CA PRO A 26 42.21 37.26 -32.00
C PRO A 26 43.50 37.15 -32.84
N PRO A 27 44.36 36.13 -32.60
CA PRO A 27 45.56 35.88 -33.39
C PRO A 27 45.25 35.35 -34.80
N PRO A 28 46.18 35.51 -35.76
CA PRO A 28 45.97 35.24 -37.18
C PRO A 28 45.94 33.75 -37.54
N TYR A 29 45.12 33.45 -38.54
CA TYR A 29 44.91 32.14 -39.15
C TYR A 29 46.12 31.72 -40.01
N SER A 30 46.76 30.59 -39.72
CA SER A 30 47.52 29.82 -40.71
C SER A 30 47.89 28.43 -40.19
N GLY A 31 47.56 27.41 -40.99
CA GLY A 31 47.96 26.03 -40.79
C GLY A 31 46.88 25.04 -41.20
N ALA A 32 46.75 24.79 -42.51
CA ALA A 32 45.97 23.68 -43.02
C ALA A 32 46.63 22.36 -42.54
N VAL A 33 45.89 21.58 -41.75
CA VAL A 33 46.29 20.24 -41.32
C VAL A 33 45.53 19.21 -42.19
N PRO A 34 46.21 18.16 -42.70
CA PRO A 34 45.60 17.17 -43.59
C PRO A 34 44.40 16.45 -42.97
N ILE A 35 43.37 16.23 -43.80
CA ILE A 35 42.11 15.59 -43.44
C ILE A 35 42.35 14.09 -43.22
N THR A 36 42.35 13.66 -41.96
CA THR A 36 42.21 12.25 -41.57
C THR A 36 40.74 11.84 -41.75
N PRO A 37 40.41 10.66 -42.32
CA PRO A 37 39.02 10.21 -42.44
C PRO A 37 38.36 10.12 -41.05
N PRO A 38 37.07 10.47 -40.91
CA PRO A 38 36.42 10.49 -39.61
C PRO A 38 36.33 9.08 -39.05
N HIS A 39 37.02 8.84 -37.93
CA HIS A 39 36.67 7.77 -37.02
C HIS A 39 35.19 7.93 -36.66
N GLN A 40 34.37 6.92 -36.97
CA GLN A 40 33.05 6.79 -36.39
C GLN A 40 33.20 6.78 -34.87
N ILE A 41 32.90 7.92 -34.24
CA ILE A 41 32.62 7.97 -32.82
C ILE A 41 31.25 7.32 -32.69
N GLU A 42 31.24 6.03 -32.39
CA GLU A 42 30.04 5.37 -31.88
C GLU A 42 29.63 6.15 -30.63
N PRO A 43 28.43 6.75 -30.58
CA PRO A 43 28.01 7.48 -29.40
C PRO A 43 28.06 6.49 -28.23
N PRO A 44 28.58 6.89 -27.05
CA PRO A 44 28.56 6.00 -25.90
C PRO A 44 27.13 5.56 -25.72
N LEU A 45 26.91 4.24 -25.76
CA LEU A 45 25.63 3.63 -25.45
C LEU A 45 25.24 4.22 -24.09
N ILE A 46 24.31 5.18 -24.10
CA ILE A 46 23.73 5.71 -22.87
C ILE A 46 23.05 4.50 -22.29
N THR A 47 23.73 3.87 -21.34
CA THR A 47 23.15 2.85 -20.50
C THR A 47 22.10 3.60 -19.73
N ILE A 48 20.88 3.60 -20.27
CA ILE A 48 19.70 4.09 -19.56
C ILE A 48 19.76 3.35 -18.22
N PRO A 49 19.93 4.06 -17.08
CA PRO A 49 19.91 3.38 -15.81
C PRO A 49 18.60 2.63 -15.77
N LYS A 50 18.68 1.30 -15.68
CA LYS A 50 17.53 0.42 -15.53
C LYS A 50 16.70 1.01 -14.41
N LEU A 51 15.60 1.70 -14.76
CA LEU A 51 14.71 2.32 -13.80
C LEU A 51 14.38 1.22 -12.79
N LEU A 52 14.76 1.44 -11.52
CA LEU A 52 14.32 0.59 -10.43
C LEU A 52 12.80 0.42 -10.59
N PRO A 53 12.26 -0.81 -10.50
CA PRO A 53 10.83 -0.97 -10.53
C PRO A 53 10.24 -0.05 -9.46
N PRO A 54 9.11 0.63 -9.73
CA PRO A 54 8.45 1.54 -8.77
C PRO A 54 7.98 0.83 -7.49
N PHE A 55 8.19 -0.49 -7.42
CA PHE A 55 7.86 -1.38 -6.35
C PHE A 55 9.09 -2.23 -6.01
N ALA A 56 9.69 -1.96 -4.85
CA ALA A 56 10.67 -2.83 -4.22
C ALA A 56 10.47 -2.76 -2.70
N PRO A 57 9.95 -3.83 -2.06
CA PRO A 57 9.98 -3.89 -0.61
C PRO A 57 11.46 -3.85 -0.17
N HIS A 58 11.77 -3.12 0.90
CA HIS A 58 13.15 -2.97 1.38
C HIS A 58 13.77 -4.31 1.80
N ARG A 59 12.93 -5.32 2.06
CA ARG A 59 13.28 -6.72 2.27
C ARG A 59 12.24 -7.62 1.61
N PRO A 60 12.63 -8.80 1.09
CA PRO A 60 11.69 -9.80 0.61
C PRO A 60 10.68 -10.19 1.69
N PHE A 61 9.45 -10.50 1.29
CA PHE A 61 8.44 -11.01 2.21
C PHE A 61 8.79 -12.45 2.63
N PRO A 62 8.92 -12.74 3.94
CA PRO A 62 9.16 -14.11 4.37
C PRO A 62 7.89 -14.97 4.26
N PRO A 63 8.02 -16.31 4.20
CA PRO A 63 6.90 -17.24 4.19
C PRO A 63 5.90 -17.09 5.35
N LEU A 64 6.36 -16.60 6.49
CA LEU A 64 5.55 -16.42 7.69
C LEU A 64 5.77 -15.03 8.26
N MET A 65 4.68 -14.28 8.41
CA MET A 65 4.68 -12.93 8.96
C MET A 65 3.71 -12.85 10.14
N THR A 66 4.14 -12.27 11.25
CA THR A 66 3.28 -12.07 12.42
C THR A 66 3.14 -10.59 12.74
N ALA A 67 1.91 -10.13 12.92
CA ALA A 67 1.62 -8.77 13.32
C ALA A 67 1.50 -8.65 14.85
N TYR A 68 2.13 -7.64 15.44
CA TYR A 68 2.15 -7.37 16.88
C TYR A 68 1.77 -5.92 17.20
N CYS A 69 0.91 -5.72 18.20
CA CYS A 69 0.56 -4.43 18.77
C CYS A 69 1.80 -3.76 19.37
N ILE A 70 1.97 -2.46 19.14
CA ILE A 70 3.18 -1.75 19.55
C ILE A 70 3.12 -1.37 21.04
N TYR A 71 2.03 -0.81 21.58
CA TYR A 71 1.96 -0.44 23.02
C TYR A 71 0.55 -0.37 23.66
N SER A 72 -0.51 -0.89 23.04
CA SER A 72 -1.87 -0.70 23.60
C SER A 72 -2.79 -1.91 23.47
N LEU A 73 -3.35 -2.32 24.61
CA LEU A 73 -4.51 -3.22 24.73
C LEU A 73 -5.85 -2.50 24.51
N SER A 74 -5.85 -1.17 24.49
CA SER A 74 -7.06 -0.39 24.27
C SER A 74 -7.31 -0.17 22.79
N LEU A 75 -8.44 -0.68 22.31
CA LEU A 75 -8.92 -0.47 20.95
C LEU A 75 -9.11 1.02 20.60
N SER A 76 -9.31 1.91 21.59
CA SER A 76 -9.50 3.34 21.36
C SER A 76 -8.19 4.11 21.15
N THR A 77 -7.07 3.62 21.68
CA THR A 77 -5.73 4.23 21.53
C THR A 77 -4.82 3.44 20.60
N PHE A 78 -5.29 2.31 20.08
CA PHE A 78 -4.55 1.57 19.06
C PHE A 78 -4.39 2.46 17.81
N ARG A 79 -3.14 2.64 17.38
CA ARG A 79 -2.77 3.50 16.23
C ARG A 79 -1.88 2.77 15.23
N GLN A 80 -1.21 1.70 15.62
CA GLN A 80 -0.23 1.02 14.79
C GLN A 80 0.13 -0.37 15.31
N PHE A 81 0.63 -1.23 14.41
CA PHE A 81 1.23 -2.52 14.71
C PHE A 81 2.44 -2.79 13.82
N ASN A 82 3.36 -3.59 14.33
CA ASN A 82 4.54 -4.07 13.62
C ASN A 82 4.21 -5.39 12.92
N ILE A 83 4.74 -5.60 11.72
CA ILE A 83 4.74 -6.87 11.00
C ILE A 83 6.18 -7.39 11.06
N CYS A 84 6.34 -8.57 11.66
CA CYS A 84 7.62 -9.17 11.94
C CYS A 84 7.84 -10.45 11.13
N ALA A 85 9.11 -10.78 10.88
CA ALA A 85 9.48 -12.06 10.30
C ALA A 85 9.25 -13.18 11.32
N ALA A 86 8.55 -14.24 10.90
CA ALA A 86 8.22 -15.39 11.73
C ALA A 86 7.57 -14.98 13.07
N ALA A 87 7.90 -15.65 14.17
CA ALA A 87 7.41 -15.37 15.52
C ALA A 87 8.33 -14.43 16.32
N ASN A 88 9.33 -13.81 15.68
CA ASN A 88 10.27 -12.93 16.36
C ASN A 88 9.78 -11.48 16.37
N LYS A 89 9.18 -11.04 17.47
CA LYS A 89 8.66 -9.67 17.65
C LYS A 89 9.69 -8.53 17.49
N HIS A 90 10.98 -8.86 17.49
CA HIS A 90 12.08 -7.90 17.36
C HIS A 90 12.59 -7.75 15.92
N ASP A 91 12.28 -8.71 15.03
CA ASP A 91 12.62 -8.64 13.62
C ASP A 91 11.49 -7.95 12.85
N ILE A 92 11.38 -6.63 13.05
CA ILE A 92 10.34 -5.80 12.43
C ILE A 92 10.70 -5.57 10.97
N LEU A 93 9.81 -6.02 10.07
CA LEU A 93 9.91 -5.79 8.64
C LEU A 93 9.16 -4.52 8.26
N PHE A 94 7.88 -4.45 8.61
CA PHE A 94 7.00 -3.37 8.17
C PHE A 94 6.21 -2.83 9.35
N THR A 95 5.79 -1.58 9.25
CA THR A 95 4.88 -0.97 10.23
C THR A 95 3.58 -0.58 9.55
N ALA A 96 2.46 -0.96 10.16
CA ALA A 96 1.14 -0.61 9.71
C ALA A 96 0.53 0.44 10.66
N GLN A 97 0.14 1.58 10.09
CA GLN A 97 -0.53 2.67 10.79
C GLN A 97 -2.02 2.65 10.49
N LEU A 98 -2.85 2.81 11.52
CA LEU A 98 -4.27 3.10 11.36
C LEU A 98 -4.46 4.57 10.97
N SER A 99 -5.04 4.80 9.80
CA SER A 99 -5.52 6.12 9.40
C SER A 99 -6.97 6.29 9.81
N THR A 100 -7.26 7.38 10.52
CA THR A 100 -8.61 7.82 10.87
C THR A 100 -9.23 8.73 9.80
N GLY A 101 -8.50 9.05 8.72
CA GLY A 101 -8.96 9.97 7.67
C GLY A 101 -8.61 11.44 7.91
N PHE A 102 -7.79 11.76 8.92
CA PHE A 102 -7.34 13.14 9.20
C PHE A 102 -5.88 13.39 8.85
N VAL A 103 -5.18 12.41 8.26
CA VAL A 103 -3.76 12.56 7.92
C VAL A 103 -3.64 13.06 6.47
N PRO A 104 -3.28 14.34 6.26
CA PRO A 104 -3.09 14.88 4.93
C PRO A 104 -1.94 14.16 4.21
N HIS A 105 -1.98 14.13 2.88
CA HIS A 105 -0.93 13.56 2.01
C HIS A 105 -0.69 12.04 2.14
N THR A 106 -1.63 11.30 2.73
CA THR A 106 -1.60 9.83 2.68
C THR A 106 -2.35 9.29 1.46
N PRO A 107 -2.04 8.08 0.94
CA PRO A 107 -2.75 7.54 -0.22
C PRO A 107 -4.26 7.35 0.01
N LEU A 108 -4.67 7.19 1.27
CA LEU A 108 -6.08 7.09 1.62
C LEU A 108 -6.79 8.45 1.67
N GLY A 109 -6.04 9.56 1.71
CA GLY A 109 -6.59 10.89 1.94
C GLY A 109 -7.44 10.90 3.21
N SER A 110 -8.72 11.26 3.05
CA SER A 110 -9.68 11.32 4.14
C SER A 110 -10.37 9.99 4.48
N ARG A 111 -10.00 8.89 3.81
CA ARG A 111 -10.60 7.57 4.03
C ARG A 111 -9.92 6.87 5.22
N PRO A 112 -10.67 6.35 6.20
CA PRO A 112 -10.06 5.58 7.27
C PRO A 112 -9.69 4.19 6.79
N GLY A 113 -8.57 3.68 7.31
CA GLY A 113 -7.98 2.44 6.86
C GLY A 113 -6.63 2.18 7.48
N ILE A 114 -5.79 1.49 6.73
CA ILE A 114 -4.46 1.07 7.11
C ILE A 114 -3.48 1.57 6.06
N ILE A 115 -2.37 2.11 6.52
CA ILE A 115 -1.22 2.51 5.72
C ILE A 115 -0.07 1.59 6.13
N LEU A 116 0.51 0.87 5.16
CA LEU A 116 1.65 0.01 5.35
C LEU A 116 2.92 0.76 4.93
N HIS A 117 3.91 0.82 5.80
CA HIS A 117 5.19 1.48 5.57
C HIS A 117 6.28 0.46 5.18
N ASN A 118 7.17 0.85 4.28
CA ASN A 118 8.28 0.06 3.76
C ASN A 118 9.48 0.05 4.72
N GLY A 119 9.24 -0.29 5.98
CA GLY A 119 10.25 -0.33 7.02
C GLY A 119 9.65 -0.39 8.42
N PRO A 120 10.51 -0.40 9.45
CA PRO A 120 10.10 -0.65 10.83
C PRO A 120 9.38 0.52 11.51
N THR A 121 9.25 1.68 10.85
CA THR A 121 8.64 2.88 11.44
C THR A 121 7.65 3.55 10.49
N THR A 122 6.81 4.43 11.02
CA THR A 122 5.89 5.27 10.21
C THR A 122 6.60 6.39 9.45
N LYS A 123 7.90 6.58 9.67
CA LYS A 123 8.73 7.53 8.92
C LYS A 123 9.22 6.92 7.60
N ASP A 124 9.18 5.59 7.47
CA ASP A 124 9.56 4.90 6.25
C ASP A 124 8.53 5.14 5.14
N PRO A 125 8.95 5.10 3.85
CA PRO A 125 8.07 5.37 2.72
C PRO A 125 6.81 4.50 2.71
N VAL A 126 5.69 5.02 2.23
CA VAL A 126 4.45 4.22 2.14
C VAL A 126 4.60 3.13 1.09
N LEU A 127 4.36 1.89 1.50
CA LEU A 127 4.41 0.70 0.63
C LEU A 127 3.05 0.37 0.02
N ALA A 128 1.97 0.48 0.81
CA ALA A 128 0.61 0.20 0.38
C ALA A 128 -0.42 0.82 1.33
N ALA A 129 -1.68 0.85 0.94
CA ALA A 129 -2.76 1.17 1.85
C ALA A 129 -4.05 0.40 1.54
N ALA A 130 -4.91 0.23 2.54
CA ALA A 130 -6.25 -0.31 2.33
C ALA A 130 -7.26 0.33 3.28
N GLY A 131 -8.41 0.77 2.76
CA GLY A 131 -9.35 1.59 3.51
C GLY A 131 -10.78 1.51 3.02
N ALA A 132 -11.64 2.32 3.63
CA ALA A 132 -13.02 2.48 3.18
C ALA A 132 -13.06 3.13 1.78
N GLU A 133 -14.08 2.82 0.96
CA GLU A 133 -14.26 3.42 -0.37
C GLU A 133 -14.42 4.95 -0.29
N SER A 134 -15.17 5.44 0.69
CA SER A 134 -15.41 6.85 0.94
C SER A 134 -15.30 7.19 2.44
N ILE A 135 -15.24 8.49 2.75
CA ILE A 135 -15.35 9.00 4.13
C ILE A 135 -16.70 8.60 4.74
N SER A 136 -17.80 8.75 3.99
CA SER A 136 -19.14 8.41 4.48
C SER A 136 -19.25 6.92 4.81
N SER A 137 -18.45 6.06 4.18
CA SER A 137 -18.42 4.61 4.43
C SER A 137 -17.82 4.21 5.77
N SER A 138 -17.32 5.16 6.56
CA SER A 138 -16.74 4.90 7.88
C SER A 138 -17.66 5.16 9.06
N THR A 139 -18.84 5.75 8.83
CA THR A 139 -19.84 5.92 9.88
C THR A 139 -20.45 4.56 10.21
N THR A 140 -20.76 4.30 11.48
CA THR A 140 -21.36 3.04 11.96
C THR A 140 -22.69 2.71 11.27
N MET A 141 -23.34 3.71 10.67
CA MET A 141 -24.60 3.62 9.92
C MET A 141 -24.40 3.30 8.43
N SER A 142 -23.18 3.43 7.90
CA SER A 142 -22.87 3.11 6.51
C SER A 142 -22.45 1.66 6.38
N PHE A 143 -23.37 0.85 5.85
CA PHE A 143 -23.10 -0.54 5.49
C PHE A 143 -22.40 -0.58 4.13
N ASN A 144 -21.06 -0.57 4.12
CA ASN A 144 -20.28 -0.67 2.88
C ASN A 144 -19.53 -2.00 2.82
N THR A 145 -19.72 -2.74 1.72
CA THR A 145 -19.00 -3.99 1.41
C THR A 145 -17.66 -3.77 0.71
N ARG A 146 -17.33 -2.55 0.32
CA ARG A 146 -16.18 -2.20 -0.52
C ARG A 146 -15.05 -1.62 0.30
N SER A 147 -13.84 -2.10 0.04
CA SER A 147 -12.60 -1.53 0.54
C SER A 147 -11.67 -1.22 -0.63
N VAL A 148 -11.14 -0.01 -0.67
CA VAL A 148 -10.07 0.33 -1.62
C VAL A 148 -8.78 -0.29 -1.16
N VAL A 149 -7.99 -0.77 -2.10
CA VAL A 149 -6.62 -1.24 -1.87
C VAL A 149 -5.71 -0.50 -2.84
N ILE A 150 -4.71 0.17 -2.30
CA ILE A 150 -3.82 1.07 -3.00
C ILE A 150 -2.42 0.48 -2.97
N LEU A 151 -1.88 0.20 -4.15
CA LEU A 151 -0.57 -0.42 -4.34
C LEU A 151 0.29 0.44 -5.28
N PRO A 152 1.62 0.33 -5.23
CA PRO A 152 2.49 0.90 -6.24
C PRO A 152 2.12 0.37 -7.64
N PRO A 153 2.40 1.08 -8.74
CA PRO A 153 2.16 0.56 -10.09
C PRO A 153 3.06 -0.65 -10.39
N VAL A 154 2.66 -1.50 -11.33
CA VAL A 154 3.49 -2.66 -11.74
C VAL A 154 4.70 -2.19 -12.55
N SER A 155 4.45 -1.22 -13.43
CA SER A 155 5.43 -0.55 -14.25
C SER A 155 5.18 0.93 -14.12
N ALA A 156 6.24 1.72 -13.92
CA ALA A 156 6.11 3.16 -13.89
C ALA A 156 5.92 3.64 -15.33
N PRO A 157 4.82 4.34 -15.66
CA PRO A 157 4.81 5.15 -16.86
C PRO A 157 6.06 6.04 -16.90
N PRO A 158 6.62 6.36 -18.07
CA PRO A 158 7.76 7.28 -18.20
C PRO A 158 7.53 8.63 -17.52
N GLU A 159 6.26 9.05 -17.43
CA GLU A 159 5.82 10.32 -16.83
C GLU A 159 5.24 10.17 -15.41
N ALA A 160 5.30 8.98 -14.82
CA ALA A 160 4.71 8.76 -13.51
C ALA A 160 5.49 9.48 -12.42
N THR A 161 4.74 10.11 -11.51
CA THR A 161 5.35 10.67 -10.32
C THR A 161 6.00 9.56 -9.49
N PRO A 162 7.10 9.84 -8.76
CA PRO A 162 7.79 8.84 -7.94
C PRO A 162 6.90 8.13 -6.91
N ASN A 163 5.76 8.74 -6.58
CA ASN A 163 4.78 8.25 -5.60
C ASN A 163 3.46 7.82 -6.26
N ALA A 164 3.46 7.56 -7.57
CA ALA A 164 2.28 7.07 -8.26
C ALA A 164 1.78 5.78 -7.58
N MET A 165 0.47 5.66 -7.44
CA MET A 165 -0.20 4.55 -6.77
C MET A 165 -1.45 4.17 -7.55
N VAL A 166 -1.74 2.87 -7.65
CA VAL A 166 -2.90 2.31 -8.33
C VAL A 166 -3.90 1.80 -7.31
N THR A 167 -5.17 2.12 -7.53
CA THR A 167 -6.28 1.67 -6.68
C THR A 167 -6.99 0.48 -7.31
N THR A 168 -7.19 -0.59 -6.54
CA THR A 168 -8.10 -1.70 -6.84
C THR A 168 -9.15 -1.82 -5.72
N MET A 169 -10.13 -2.68 -5.93
CA MET A 169 -11.26 -2.86 -5.02
C MET A 169 -11.29 -4.28 -4.45
N MET A 170 -11.43 -4.38 -3.13
CA MET A 170 -11.82 -5.59 -2.43
C MET A 170 -13.30 -5.51 -2.05
N ARG A 171 -14.09 -6.50 -2.44
CA ARG A 171 -15.55 -6.53 -2.22
C ARG A 171 -15.93 -7.69 -1.32
N ALA A 172 -16.63 -7.38 -0.24
CA ALA A 172 -17.26 -8.35 0.63
C ALA A 172 -18.58 -8.82 0.00
N SER A 173 -18.83 -10.12 0.02
CA SER A 173 -20.13 -10.68 -0.34
C SER A 173 -20.43 -11.93 0.49
N ARG A 174 -21.69 -12.36 0.48
CA ARG A 174 -22.03 -13.68 1.00
C ARG A 174 -21.53 -14.75 0.03
N ALA A 175 -20.92 -15.80 0.57
CA ALA A 175 -20.59 -16.99 -0.20
C ALA A 175 -21.89 -17.69 -0.65
N GLN A 176 -21.84 -18.32 -1.82
CA GLN A 176 -22.88 -19.25 -2.25
C GLN A 176 -22.94 -20.44 -1.27
N GLU A 177 -24.13 -20.99 -1.03
CA GLU A 177 -24.35 -22.16 -0.16
C GLU A 177 -24.00 -21.96 1.33
N ASP A 178 -24.25 -20.76 1.87
CA ASP A 178 -24.18 -20.45 3.30
C ASP A 178 -22.80 -20.56 3.97
N LYS A 179 -21.73 -20.67 3.18
CA LYS A 179 -20.31 -20.77 3.58
C LYS A 179 -19.72 -19.49 4.23
N GLY A 180 -20.56 -18.53 4.63
CA GLY A 180 -20.16 -17.31 5.34
C GLY A 180 -19.94 -16.10 4.44
N VAL A 181 -18.99 -15.24 4.84
CA VAL A 181 -18.59 -14.02 4.10
C VAL A 181 -17.28 -14.28 3.37
N VAL A 182 -17.21 -13.84 2.12
CA VAL A 182 -15.99 -13.86 1.28
C VAL A 182 -15.58 -12.44 0.91
N PHE A 183 -14.30 -12.24 0.63
CA PHE A 183 -13.78 -10.96 0.14
C PHE A 183 -13.00 -11.19 -1.15
N ARG A 184 -13.54 -10.69 -2.26
CA ARG A 184 -12.97 -10.85 -3.60
C ARG A 184 -12.20 -9.62 -4.02
N LEU A 185 -11.07 -9.83 -4.66
CA LEU A 185 -10.25 -8.78 -5.26
C LEU A 185 -9.52 -9.34 -6.47
N SER A 186 -8.91 -8.45 -7.25
CA SER A 186 -8.08 -8.85 -8.37
C SER A 186 -6.75 -8.10 -8.36
N VAL A 187 -5.70 -8.77 -8.81
CA VAL A 187 -4.33 -8.26 -8.82
C VAL A 187 -3.76 -8.41 -10.21
N VAL A 188 -3.05 -7.38 -10.68
CA VAL A 188 -2.25 -7.47 -11.90
C VAL A 188 -0.94 -8.17 -11.55
N VAL A 189 -0.65 -9.31 -12.18
CA VAL A 189 0.47 -10.20 -11.81
C VAL A 189 1.63 -10.10 -12.82
N SER A 190 1.38 -9.69 -14.07
CA SER A 190 2.42 -9.54 -15.09
C SER A 190 3.04 -8.15 -15.11
N ALA A 191 4.36 -8.05 -15.29
CA ALA A 191 5.10 -6.80 -15.47
C ALA A 191 4.51 -5.90 -16.58
N GLU A 192 4.01 -6.52 -17.65
CA GLU A 192 3.41 -5.84 -18.80
C GLU A 192 1.98 -5.33 -18.53
N GLY A 193 1.43 -5.59 -17.34
CA GLY A 193 0.10 -5.11 -16.95
C GLY A 193 -1.09 -5.87 -17.55
N HIS A 194 -0.87 -6.83 -18.44
CA HIS A 194 -1.93 -7.51 -19.20
C HIS A 194 -2.61 -8.66 -18.46
N ARG A 195 -1.93 -9.32 -17.51
CA ARG A 195 -2.48 -10.45 -16.77
C ARG A 195 -3.01 -10.03 -15.41
N LYS A 196 -4.33 -10.13 -15.24
CA LYS A 196 -5.04 -9.90 -14.00
C LYS A 196 -5.58 -11.24 -13.47
N GLU A 197 -5.33 -11.52 -12.20
CA GLU A 197 -5.78 -12.73 -11.53
C GLU A 197 -6.76 -12.39 -10.41
N GLU A 198 -7.72 -13.27 -10.16
CA GLU A 198 -8.73 -13.10 -9.12
C GLU A 198 -8.39 -13.90 -7.87
N PHE A 199 -8.67 -13.29 -6.72
CA PHE A 199 -8.41 -13.88 -5.42
C PHE A 199 -9.61 -13.70 -4.49
N GLU A 200 -9.79 -14.66 -3.58
CA GLU A 200 -10.86 -14.66 -2.60
C GLU A 200 -10.34 -15.01 -1.21
N TRP A 201 -10.55 -14.11 -0.24
CA TRP A 201 -10.46 -14.47 1.17
C TRP A 201 -11.74 -15.17 1.60
N ARG A 202 -11.62 -16.43 2.01
CA ARG A 202 -12.73 -17.24 2.54
C ARG A 202 -12.49 -17.51 4.00
N LYS A 203 -13.50 -17.25 4.83
CA LYS A 203 -13.44 -17.56 6.25
C LYS A 203 -13.26 -19.08 6.42
N VAL A 204 -12.32 -19.49 7.26
CA VAL A 204 -12.17 -20.91 7.63
C VAL A 204 -13.19 -21.19 8.73
N GLY A 205 -14.07 -22.16 8.50
CA GLY A 205 -15.09 -22.56 9.47
C GLY A 205 -14.48 -23.35 10.62
N GLY A 206 -14.87 -23.04 11.85
CA GLY A 206 -14.63 -23.90 13.01
C GLY A 206 -15.77 -24.90 13.15
N LEU A 207 -15.69 -26.03 12.46
CA LEU A 207 -16.59 -27.18 12.61
C LEU A 207 -15.73 -28.44 12.66
N GLY A 208 -15.15 -28.67 13.83
CA GLY A 208 -14.37 -29.85 14.19
C GLY A 208 -14.27 -29.89 15.72
N ALA A 209 -14.08 -31.07 16.29
CA ALA A 209 -14.16 -31.34 17.74
C ALA A 209 -13.26 -30.45 18.63
N GLU A 210 -12.34 -29.67 18.04
CA GLU A 210 -11.52 -28.69 18.74
C GLU A 210 -11.66 -27.23 18.30
N GLY A 211 -12.53 -26.85 17.35
CA GLY A 211 -13.06 -25.48 17.16
C GLY A 211 -12.12 -24.24 17.21
N LYS A 212 -10.81 -24.41 17.04
CA LYS A 212 -9.80 -23.41 17.50
C LYS A 212 -9.34 -22.43 16.41
N GLU A 213 -9.28 -22.82 15.14
CA GLU A 213 -8.79 -21.89 14.11
C GLU A 213 -9.85 -20.87 13.69
N LYS A 214 -9.64 -19.63 14.13
CA LYS A 214 -10.38 -18.46 13.65
C LYS A 214 -9.49 -17.77 12.63
N GLY A 215 -9.92 -17.69 11.37
CA GLY A 215 -9.07 -17.16 10.31
C GLY A 215 -9.73 -17.07 8.93
N TYR A 216 -8.90 -16.79 7.93
CA TYR A 216 -9.25 -16.78 6.52
C TYR A 216 -8.19 -17.53 5.72
N LYS A 217 -8.60 -18.17 4.63
CA LYS A 217 -7.69 -18.66 3.59
C LYS A 217 -7.85 -17.77 2.35
N MET A 218 -6.74 -17.39 1.73
CA MET A 218 -6.75 -16.73 0.43
C MET A 218 -6.64 -17.77 -0.66
N LEU A 219 -7.61 -17.75 -1.56
CA LEU A 219 -7.70 -18.62 -2.72
C LEU A 219 -7.32 -17.81 -3.96
N ARG A 220 -6.49 -18.37 -4.82
CA ARG A 220 -6.37 -17.96 -6.21
C ARG A 220 -7.48 -18.66 -6.98
N LEU A 221 -8.37 -17.87 -7.57
CA LEU A 221 -9.52 -18.43 -8.27
C LEU A 221 -9.06 -19.01 -9.61
N ALA A 222 -9.47 -20.25 -9.84
CA ALA A 222 -9.23 -20.92 -11.10
C ALA A 222 -10.12 -20.29 -12.19
N PRO A 223 -9.69 -20.33 -13.47
CA PRO A 223 -10.53 -19.91 -14.58
C PRO A 223 -11.86 -20.69 -14.61
N PRO A 224 -12.91 -20.13 -15.24
CA PRO A 224 -14.15 -20.87 -15.47
C PRO A 224 -13.86 -22.19 -16.21
N GLY A 225 -14.25 -23.32 -15.59
CA GLY A 225 -14.02 -24.66 -16.14
C GLY A 225 -12.94 -25.49 -15.41
N GLU A 226 -12.16 -24.87 -14.53
CA GLU A 226 -11.27 -25.57 -13.61
C GLU A 226 -11.91 -25.67 -12.21
N GLU A 227 -11.89 -26.86 -11.60
CA GLU A 227 -12.65 -27.10 -10.37
C GLU A 227 -11.92 -26.70 -9.08
N GLU A 228 -10.58 -26.66 -9.08
CA GLU A 228 -9.81 -26.51 -7.85
C GLU A 228 -9.16 -25.13 -7.72
N HIS A 229 -9.55 -24.38 -6.69
CA HIS A 229 -8.89 -23.13 -6.33
C HIS A 229 -7.64 -23.40 -5.48
N GLU A 230 -6.53 -22.78 -5.85
CA GLU A 230 -5.27 -22.90 -5.13
C GLU A 230 -5.30 -22.07 -3.83
N VAL A 231 -4.92 -22.67 -2.70
CA VAL A 231 -4.70 -21.93 -1.44
C VAL A 231 -3.32 -21.29 -1.48
N VAL A 232 -3.29 -19.95 -1.53
CA VAL A 232 -2.06 -19.17 -1.62
C VAL A 232 -1.68 -18.49 -0.31
N GLY A 233 -2.57 -18.47 0.68
CA GLY A 233 -2.20 -18.03 2.03
C GLY A 233 -3.22 -18.34 3.10
N ILE A 234 -2.76 -18.31 4.34
CA ILE A 234 -3.55 -18.56 5.54
C ILE A 234 -3.36 -17.40 6.51
N LEU A 235 -4.47 -16.80 6.93
CA LEU A 235 -4.54 -15.71 7.89
C LEU A 235 -5.19 -16.22 9.17
N THR A 236 -4.44 -16.27 10.27
CA THR A 236 -4.93 -16.75 11.57
C THR A 236 -4.98 -15.65 12.60
N TRP A 237 -6.00 -15.72 13.46
CA TRP A 237 -6.12 -14.87 14.63
C TRP A 237 -5.55 -15.60 15.86
N PRO A 238 -4.97 -14.89 16.84
CA PRO A 238 -4.46 -15.53 18.06
C PRO A 238 -5.56 -16.30 18.81
N VAL A 239 -5.22 -17.51 19.26
CA VAL A 239 -6.14 -18.45 19.92
C VAL A 239 -5.69 -18.67 21.36
N GLY A 240 -5.81 -17.64 22.19
CA GLY A 240 -5.45 -17.74 23.61
C GLY A 240 -5.49 -16.37 24.31
N THR A 241 -5.69 -16.35 25.63
CA THR A 241 -5.81 -15.09 26.39
C THR A 241 -4.51 -14.29 26.36
N ILE A 242 -3.35 -14.95 26.45
CA ILE A 242 -2.04 -14.32 26.48
C ILE A 242 -1.62 -13.82 25.08
N GLU A 243 -1.78 -14.65 24.04
CA GLU A 243 -1.44 -14.24 22.67
C GLU A 243 -2.28 -13.06 22.18
N LYS A 244 -3.56 -12.97 22.57
CA LYS A 244 -4.44 -11.85 22.22
C LYS A 244 -3.96 -10.50 22.76
N LEU A 245 -3.09 -10.48 23.78
CA LEU A 245 -2.64 -9.23 24.37
C LEU A 245 -1.72 -8.45 23.44
N THR A 246 -0.95 -9.14 22.58
CA THR A 246 0.08 -8.49 21.76
C THR A 246 0.05 -8.93 20.32
N LYS A 247 -0.44 -10.13 19.99
CA LYS A 247 -0.51 -10.63 18.62
C LYS A 247 -1.80 -10.15 17.95
N VAL A 248 -1.67 -9.60 16.75
CA VAL A 248 -2.76 -9.10 15.92
C VAL A 248 -3.25 -10.23 15.01
N PHE A 249 -2.35 -10.79 14.21
CA PHE A 249 -2.61 -11.91 13.30
C PHE A 249 -1.30 -12.60 12.86
N THR A 250 -1.43 -13.79 12.29
CA THR A 250 -0.35 -14.46 11.52
C THR A 250 -0.78 -14.58 10.08
N LEU A 251 0.10 -14.27 9.13
CA LEU A 251 -0.07 -14.53 7.71
C LEU A 251 1.01 -15.51 7.26
N GLU A 252 0.56 -16.66 6.75
CA GLU A 252 1.42 -17.69 6.18
C GLU A 252 1.20 -17.77 4.66
N LEU A 253 2.28 -17.76 3.89
CA LEU A 253 2.27 -17.94 2.45
C LEU A 253 2.20 -19.43 2.10
N LYS A 254 1.38 -19.78 1.11
CA LYS A 254 1.19 -21.13 0.58
C LYS A 254 1.23 -21.11 -0.96
N GLY A 255 1.30 -22.28 -1.58
CA GLY A 255 1.21 -22.43 -3.04
C GLY A 255 2.15 -21.49 -3.81
N GLY A 256 1.63 -20.87 -4.86
CA GLY A 256 2.31 -19.93 -5.75
C GLY A 256 2.85 -18.67 -5.06
N ALA A 257 2.30 -18.29 -3.90
CA ALA A 257 2.84 -17.17 -3.11
C ALA A 257 4.12 -17.58 -2.39
N LEU A 258 4.18 -18.80 -1.87
CA LEU A 258 5.36 -19.35 -1.20
C LEU A 258 6.49 -19.67 -2.18
N SER A 259 6.16 -20.23 -3.34
CA SER A 259 7.15 -20.55 -4.38
C SER A 259 7.65 -19.33 -5.16
N GLY A 260 7.07 -18.15 -4.93
CA GLY A 260 7.42 -16.90 -5.61
C GLY A 260 6.80 -16.73 -7.01
N GLN A 261 6.05 -17.72 -7.51
CA GLN A 261 5.43 -17.69 -8.84
C GLN A 261 4.43 -16.53 -9.04
N LEU A 262 3.79 -16.09 -7.96
CA LEU A 262 2.83 -14.97 -7.99
C LEU A 262 3.51 -13.59 -7.85
N GLY A 263 4.80 -13.57 -7.52
CA GLY A 263 5.57 -12.35 -7.32
C GLY A 263 5.21 -11.58 -6.04
N GLU A 264 6.11 -10.66 -5.66
CA GLU A 264 6.01 -9.90 -4.41
C GLU A 264 4.79 -8.97 -4.35
N ARG A 265 4.25 -8.53 -5.51
CA ARG A 265 3.07 -7.68 -5.56
C ARG A 265 1.82 -8.38 -5.02
N VAL A 266 1.67 -9.67 -5.33
CA VAL A 266 0.56 -10.48 -4.79
C VAL A 266 0.75 -10.65 -3.28
N VAL A 267 1.97 -10.89 -2.81
CA VAL A 267 2.26 -10.99 -1.37
C VAL A 267 1.98 -9.67 -0.64
N LEU A 268 2.36 -8.53 -1.22
CA LEU A 268 2.01 -7.20 -0.69
C LEU A 268 0.49 -7.02 -0.60
N MET A 269 -0.24 -7.41 -1.66
CA MET A 269 -1.71 -7.37 -1.67
C MET A 269 -2.29 -8.24 -0.54
N MET A 270 -1.77 -9.46 -0.37
CA MET A 270 -2.20 -10.35 0.71
C MET A 270 -1.99 -9.69 2.07
N LEU A 271 -0.83 -9.12 2.32
CA LEU A 271 -0.49 -8.49 3.60
C LEU A 271 -1.35 -7.27 3.93
N VAL A 272 -1.55 -6.37 2.95
CA VAL A 272 -2.37 -5.16 3.18
C VAL A 272 -3.86 -5.49 3.30
N THR A 273 -4.36 -6.50 2.58
CA THR A 273 -5.76 -6.95 2.71
C THR A 273 -6.00 -7.76 3.98
N ALA A 274 -5.05 -8.58 4.42
CA ALA A 274 -5.10 -9.27 5.72
C ALA A 274 -5.18 -8.27 6.88
N SER A 275 -4.34 -7.23 6.81
CA SER A 275 -4.38 -6.09 7.74
C SER A 275 -5.76 -5.44 7.74
N ARG A 276 -6.33 -5.16 6.56
CA ARG A 276 -7.65 -4.57 6.42
C ARG A 276 -8.76 -5.45 6.99
N LEU A 277 -8.70 -6.76 6.75
CA LEU A 277 -9.65 -7.73 7.30
C LEU A 277 -9.63 -7.77 8.81
N TRP A 278 -8.45 -7.70 9.42
CA TRP A 278 -8.33 -7.60 10.87
C TRP A 278 -9.03 -6.34 11.41
N TRP A 279 -8.83 -5.18 10.77
CA TRP A 279 -9.50 -3.94 11.18
C TRP A 279 -11.02 -3.99 10.99
N MET A 280 -11.48 -4.54 9.86
CA MET A 280 -12.91 -4.76 9.61
C MET A 280 -13.52 -5.73 10.63
N ARG A 281 -12.78 -6.75 11.05
CA ARG A 281 -13.22 -7.70 12.09
C ARG A 281 -13.45 -6.99 13.41
N LEU A 282 -12.55 -6.11 13.84
CA LEU A 282 -12.72 -5.33 15.07
C LEU A 282 -13.98 -4.43 15.02
N LYS A 283 -14.35 -3.95 13.84
CA LYS A 283 -15.56 -3.15 13.61
C LYS A 283 -16.84 -3.98 13.37
N GLY A 284 -16.77 -5.31 13.40
CA GLY A 284 -17.91 -6.18 13.08
C GLY A 284 -18.29 -6.21 11.59
N GLN A 285 -17.53 -5.55 10.71
CA GLN A 285 -17.82 -5.42 9.27
C GLN A 285 -17.59 -6.73 8.48
N THR A 286 -17.09 -7.77 9.14
CA THR A 286 -16.93 -9.12 8.58
C THR A 286 -18.07 -10.06 8.95
N ALA A 287 -19.07 -9.59 9.71
CA ALA A 287 -20.21 -10.39 10.11
C ALA A 287 -21.19 -10.59 8.94
N LYS A 288 -21.75 -11.80 8.83
CA LYS A 288 -22.75 -12.15 7.80
C LYS A 288 -23.93 -11.18 7.79
N GLY A 289 -24.42 -10.78 8.97
CA GLY A 289 -25.52 -9.83 9.10
C GLY A 289 -25.16 -8.43 8.56
N TYR A 290 -23.96 -7.92 8.87
CA TYR A 290 -23.50 -6.64 8.34
C TYR A 290 -23.44 -6.65 6.82
N VAL A 291 -22.84 -7.69 6.23
CA VAL A 291 -22.72 -7.83 4.77
C VAL A 291 -24.09 -7.99 4.11
N ALA A 292 -25.00 -8.76 4.70
CA ALA A 292 -26.35 -8.94 4.17
C ALA A 292 -27.14 -7.63 4.12
N VAL A 293 -27.02 -6.78 5.15
CA VAL A 293 -27.65 -5.46 5.15
C VAL A 293 -26.99 -4.54 4.11
N ALA A 294 -25.66 -4.56 4.03
CA ALA A 294 -24.89 -3.78 3.05
C ALA A 294 -25.29 -4.11 1.59
N GLU A 295 -25.36 -5.40 1.25
CA GLU A 295 -25.79 -5.87 -0.08
C GLU A 295 -27.20 -5.37 -0.42
N LYS A 296 -28.15 -5.45 0.53
CA LYS A 296 -29.52 -4.96 0.32
C LYS A 296 -29.59 -3.46 0.07
N THR A 297 -28.83 -2.67 0.83
CA THR A 297 -28.84 -1.21 0.71
C THR A 297 -28.27 -0.76 -0.64
N HIS A 298 -27.18 -1.40 -1.09
CA HIS A 298 -26.60 -1.10 -2.40
C HIS A 298 -27.48 -1.58 -3.57
N GLY A 299 -28.16 -2.72 -3.44
CA GLY A 299 -29.12 -3.18 -4.45
C GLY A 299 -30.28 -2.21 -4.67
N LYS A 300 -30.80 -1.61 -3.59
CA LYS A 300 -31.85 -0.59 -3.66
C LYS A 300 -31.38 0.73 -4.30
N GLN A 301 -30.14 1.15 -4.03
CA GLN A 301 -29.57 2.35 -4.65
C GLN A 301 -29.35 2.18 -6.16
N ALA A 302 -28.93 1.00 -6.61
CA ALA A 302 -28.76 0.71 -8.04
C ALA A 302 -30.10 0.72 -8.79
N GLN A 303 -31.19 0.23 -8.18
CA GLN A 303 -32.53 0.25 -8.77
C GLN A 303 -33.20 1.64 -8.74
N GLY A 304 -32.75 2.54 -7.87
CA GLY A 304 -33.28 3.91 -7.76
C GLY A 304 -32.67 4.92 -8.75
N GLN A 305 -31.69 4.51 -9.57
CA GLN A 305 -31.07 5.36 -10.60
C GLN A 305 -31.60 5.09 -12.03
N GLU A 306 -32.59 4.21 -12.18
CA GLU A 306 -33.28 3.96 -13.46
C GLU A 306 -34.61 4.73 -13.55
N TRP A 307 -34.62 6.06 -13.36
CA TRP A 307 -35.77 6.92 -13.71
C TRP A 307 -35.30 8.33 -14.10
#